data_AF-A0A0C1MHG0-F1
#
_entry.id   AF-A0A0C1MHG0-F1
#
_cell.length_a   1.000
_cell.length_b   1.000
_cell.length_c   1.000
_cell.angle_alpha   90.00
_cell.angle_beta   90.00
_cell.angle_gamma   90.00
#
_symmetry.space_group_name_H-M   'P 1'
#
loop_
_entity.id
_entity.type
_entity.pdbx_description
1 polymer ?
#
loop_
_entity_poly.entity_id
_entity_poly.type
_entity_poly.pdbx_seq_one_letter_code
_entity_poly.pdbx_strand_id
1 'polypeptide(L)'
;MTYSTDPVLLNIIAHEGFKILLFFTLLYFLYEVNRNGFARLYDKNHQLKSDFDKQFVSWSITFCVISILHFTDQPVNDAVLDADIDQTVRRRLFYFLKMCFSFISIVCIYALHTLRDCPFSKTARNCIYVIIPTMTISFIELFLRGYLDINTFIPVYRFYGVLHYVLLMAALMAFPIRQLWMLRKAG
;
A
#
# COMPACT_ATOMS: atom_id res chain seq x y z
N MET A 1 13.27 -16.67 -26.49
CA MET A 1 13.37 -15.30 -25.94
C MET A 1 13.61 -15.45 -24.45
N THR A 2 14.86 -15.34 -24.01
CA THR A 2 15.26 -15.50 -22.60
C THR A 2 14.72 -14.30 -21.81
N TYR A 3 13.66 -14.51 -21.03
CA TYR A 3 13.27 -13.52 -20.02
C TYR A 3 14.46 -13.35 -19.08
N SER A 4 15.05 -12.15 -19.01
CA SER A 4 16.05 -11.87 -17.97
C SER A 4 15.40 -12.11 -16.62
N THR A 5 16.08 -12.86 -15.75
CA THR A 5 15.64 -13.19 -14.40
C THR A 5 15.64 -11.96 -13.48
N ASP A 6 16.37 -10.92 -13.85
CA ASP A 6 16.69 -9.77 -13.01
C ASP A 6 15.47 -8.92 -12.63
N PRO A 7 14.52 -8.59 -13.52
CA PRO A 7 13.35 -7.79 -13.16
C PRO A 7 12.36 -8.54 -12.26
N VAL A 8 12.30 -9.87 -12.38
CA VAL A 8 11.48 -10.72 -11.51
C VAL A 8 12.09 -10.79 -10.12
N LEU A 9 13.40 -11.02 -10.06
CA LEU A 9 14.15 -11.03 -8.80
C LEU A 9 14.05 -9.69 -8.06
N LEU A 10 14.18 -8.55 -8.76
CA LEU A 10 14.01 -7.22 -8.17
C LEU A 10 12.60 -7.00 -7.59
N ASN A 11 11.57 -7.50 -8.26
CA ASN A 11 10.20 -7.41 -7.75
C ASN A 11 10.02 -8.23 -6.47
N ILE A 12 10.56 -9.45 -6.44
CA ILE A 12 10.57 -10.31 -5.25
C ILE A 12 11.30 -9.61 -4.09
N ILE A 13 12.51 -9.07 -4.35
CA ILE A 13 13.29 -8.36 -3.33
C ILE A 13 12.52 -7.14 -2.78
N ALA A 14 11.91 -6.35 -3.66
CA ALA A 14 11.14 -5.18 -3.26
C ALA A 14 9.88 -5.57 -2.45
N HIS A 15 9.20 -6.65 -2.84
CA HIS A 15 8.04 -7.18 -2.14
C HIS A 15 8.38 -7.70 -0.75
N GLU A 16 9.43 -8.53 -0.62
CA GLU A 16 9.87 -9.03 0.68
C GLU A 16 10.42 -7.91 1.57
N GLY A 17 11.14 -6.95 0.99
CA GLY A 17 11.55 -5.74 1.68
C GLY A 17 10.36 -4.94 2.23
N PHE A 18 9.25 -4.87 1.48
CA PHE A 18 8.03 -4.19 1.93
C PHE A 18 7.44 -4.88 3.16
N LYS A 19 7.35 -6.21 3.15
CA LYS A 19 6.85 -6.99 4.30
C LYS A 19 7.67 -6.79 5.56
N ILE A 20 9.00 -6.84 5.43
CA ILE A 20 9.92 -6.59 6.54
C ILE A 20 9.69 -5.17 7.12
N LEU A 21 9.55 -4.18 6.24
CA LEU A 21 9.29 -2.80 6.66
C LEU A 21 7.91 -2.64 7.30
N LEU A 22 6.87 -3.29 6.78
CA LEU A 22 5.54 -3.31 7.41
C LEU A 22 5.62 -3.88 8.83
N PHE A 23 6.42 -4.91 9.06
CA PHE A 23 6.66 -5.46 10.38
C PHE A 23 7.30 -4.42 11.33
N PHE A 24 8.35 -3.71 10.91
CA PHE A 24 8.93 -2.63 11.73
C PHE A 24 7.95 -1.47 11.96
N THR A 25 7.15 -1.14 10.94
CA THR A 25 6.11 -0.11 11.03
C THR A 25 5.02 -0.51 12.02
N LEU A 26 4.66 -1.80 12.07
CA LEU A 26 3.75 -2.37 13.06
C LEU A 26 4.31 -2.24 14.47
N LEU A 27 5.60 -2.57 14.68
CA LEU A 27 6.23 -2.42 15.99
C LEU A 27 6.20 -0.96 16.47
N TYR A 28 6.49 0.00 15.59
CA TYR A 28 6.38 1.42 15.91
C TYR A 28 4.94 1.86 16.19
N PHE A 29 3.98 1.39 15.39
CA PHE A 29 2.56 1.64 15.62
C PHE A 29 2.13 1.13 17.00
N LEU A 30 2.46 -0.11 17.36
CA LEU A 30 2.14 -0.71 18.65
C LEU A 30 2.79 0.06 19.81
N TYR A 31 4.05 0.50 19.65
CA TYR A 31 4.74 1.32 20.63
C TYR A 31 4.00 2.65 20.88
N GLU A 32 3.65 3.39 19.83
CA GLU A 32 2.95 4.68 19.98
C GLU A 32 1.53 4.51 20.49
N VAL A 33 0.83 3.44 20.11
CA VAL A 33 -0.50 3.11 20.63
C VAL A 33 -0.45 2.79 22.11
N ASN A 34 0.53 2.00 22.55
CA ASN A 34 0.71 1.67 23.97
C ASN A 34 1.03 2.93 24.79
N ARG A 35 1.80 3.88 24.23
CA ARG A 35 2.15 5.13 24.90
C ARG A 35 1.01 6.15 24.95
N ASN A 36 0.27 6.32 23.85
CA ASN A 36 -0.72 7.40 23.69
C ASN A 36 -2.17 6.95 23.89
N GLY A 37 -2.42 5.64 23.95
CA GLY A 37 -3.73 5.02 24.14
C GLY A 37 -4.50 4.79 22.84
N PHE A 38 -5.10 3.59 22.72
CA PHE A 38 -5.87 3.17 21.53
C PHE A 38 -7.11 4.04 21.26
N ALA A 39 -7.71 4.61 22.31
CA ALA A 39 -8.88 5.49 22.22
C ALA A 39 -8.66 6.67 21.25
N ARG A 40 -7.43 7.19 21.14
CA ARG A 40 -7.14 8.30 20.22
C ARG A 40 -7.39 7.96 18.76
N LEU A 41 -7.23 6.69 18.37
CA LEU A 41 -7.38 6.25 16.99
C LEU A 41 -8.83 6.16 16.55
N TYR A 42 -9.74 5.69 17.41
CA TYR A 42 -11.11 5.38 17.04
C TYR A 42 -12.18 6.30 17.66
N ASP A 43 -11.90 6.92 18.81
CA ASP A 43 -12.89 7.72 19.52
C ASP A 43 -13.07 9.09 18.84
N LYS A 44 -14.19 9.25 18.15
CA LYS A 44 -14.55 10.52 17.49
C LYS A 44 -14.70 11.67 18.49
N ASN A 45 -15.09 11.39 19.73
CA ASN A 45 -15.23 12.42 20.77
C ASN A 45 -13.87 12.93 21.26
N HIS A 46 -12.80 12.16 21.03
CA HIS A 46 -11.45 12.60 21.34
C HIS A 46 -10.97 13.63 20.32
N GLN A 47 -10.96 14.90 20.73
CA GLN A 47 -10.52 16.01 19.88
C GLN A 47 -9.02 15.93 19.57
N LEU A 48 -8.69 15.98 18.27
CA LEU A 48 -7.32 16.01 17.76
C LEU A 48 -6.74 17.43 17.90
N LYS A 49 -6.24 17.77 19.08
CA LYS A 49 -5.76 19.12 19.41
C LYS A 49 -4.40 19.43 18.81
N SER A 50 -3.45 18.49 18.86
CA SER A 50 -2.08 18.72 18.38
C SER A 50 -1.88 18.30 16.92
N ASP A 51 -0.94 18.94 16.24
CA ASP A 51 -0.52 18.55 14.88
C ASP A 51 0.12 17.16 14.85
N PHE A 52 0.72 16.73 15.98
CA PHE A 52 1.21 15.36 16.15
C PHE A 52 0.04 14.37 16.13
N ASP A 53 -1.01 14.59 16.93
CA ASP A 53 -2.14 13.67 17.02
C ASP A 53 -2.84 13.52 15.65
N LYS A 54 -3.03 14.64 14.94
CA LYS A 54 -3.61 14.63 13.58
C LYS A 54 -2.77 13.79 12.62
N GLN A 55 -1.45 13.99 12.61
CA GLN A 55 -0.56 13.23 11.74
C GLN A 55 -0.48 11.76 12.14
N PHE A 56 -0.41 11.46 13.44
CA PHE A 56 -0.32 10.11 13.98
C PHE A 56 -1.57 9.29 13.65
N VAL A 57 -2.77 9.85 13.87
CA VAL A 57 -4.04 9.16 13.57
C VAL A 57 -4.18 8.94 12.07
N SER A 58 -3.93 9.95 11.24
CA SER A 58 -3.97 9.80 9.78
C SER A 58 -2.97 8.77 9.27
N TRP A 59 -1.73 8.79 9.77
CA TRP A 59 -0.70 7.81 9.44
C TRP A 59 -1.12 6.40 9.85
N SER A 60 -1.66 6.25 11.06
CA SER A 60 -2.14 4.98 11.61
C SER A 60 -3.26 4.38 10.77
N ILE A 61 -4.27 5.18 10.41
CA ILE A 61 -5.36 4.76 9.50
C ILE A 61 -4.78 4.28 8.17
N THR A 62 -3.88 5.06 7.58
CA THR A 62 -3.25 4.73 6.29
C THR A 62 -2.45 3.43 6.37
N PHE A 63 -1.63 3.29 7.42
CA PHE A 63 -0.84 2.09 7.68
C PHE A 63 -1.72 0.85 7.85
N CYS A 64 -2.78 0.93 8.65
CA CYS A 64 -3.70 -0.19 8.87
C CYS A 64 -4.38 -0.62 7.56
N VAL A 65 -4.91 0.33 6.78
CA VAL A 65 -5.56 0.01 5.50
C VAL A 65 -4.59 -0.65 4.53
N ILE A 66 -3.41 -0.07 4.34
CA ILE A 66 -2.41 -0.61 3.40
C ILE A 66 -1.95 -1.99 3.86
N SER A 67 -1.71 -2.19 5.15
CA SER A 67 -1.28 -3.48 5.68
C SER A 67 -2.35 -4.56 5.47
N ILE A 68 -3.59 -4.30 5.89
CA ILE A 68 -4.70 -5.26 5.76
C ILE A 68 -4.92 -5.63 4.29
N LEU A 69 -4.98 -4.63 3.40
CA LEU A 69 -5.21 -4.89 1.99
C LEU A 69 -4.02 -5.56 1.31
N HIS A 70 -2.78 -5.26 1.71
CA HIS A 70 -1.61 -5.98 1.20
C HIS A 70 -1.64 -7.46 1.59
N PHE A 71 -1.92 -7.78 2.86
CA PHE A 71 -2.01 -9.16 3.32
C PHE A 71 -3.23 -9.91 2.77
N THR A 72 -4.24 -9.21 2.27
CA THR A 72 -5.42 -9.81 1.62
C THR A 72 -5.22 -9.96 0.11
N ASP A 73 -4.60 -8.99 -0.55
CA ASP A 73 -4.37 -8.97 -1.99
C ASP A 73 -3.46 -10.12 -2.44
N GLN A 74 -2.39 -10.42 -1.69
CA GLN A 74 -1.45 -11.48 -2.10
C GLN A 74 -2.12 -12.87 -2.17
N PRO A 75 -2.73 -13.40 -1.10
CA PRO A 75 -3.36 -14.74 -1.15
C PRO A 75 -4.46 -14.85 -2.21
N VAL A 76 -5.21 -13.77 -2.43
CA VAL A 76 -6.26 -13.74 -3.46
C VAL A 76 -5.68 -13.82 -4.85
N ASN A 77 -4.60 -13.08 -5.14
CA ASN A 77 -3.93 -13.17 -6.44
C ASN A 77 -3.25 -14.52 -6.65
N ASP A 78 -2.61 -15.08 -5.62
CA ASP A 78 -1.96 -16.40 -5.69
C ASP A 78 -3.02 -17.48 -6.00
N ALA A 79 -4.17 -17.44 -5.33
CA ALA A 79 -5.29 -18.34 -5.61
C ALA A 79 -5.84 -18.21 -7.04
N VAL A 80 -5.88 -17.00 -7.60
CA VAL A 80 -6.29 -16.77 -9.00
C VAL A 80 -5.24 -17.31 -9.98
N LEU A 81 -3.96 -17.18 -9.66
CA LEU A 81 -2.88 -17.71 -10.48
C LEU A 81 -2.84 -19.24 -10.48
N ASP A 82 -3.19 -19.86 -9.36
CA ASP A 82 -3.22 -21.32 -9.18
C ASP A 82 -4.52 -21.98 -9.66
N ALA A 83 -5.59 -21.19 -9.85
CA ALA A 83 -6.88 -21.70 -10.31
C ALA A 83 -6.77 -22.36 -11.70
N ASP A 84 -7.41 -23.52 -11.85
CA ASP A 84 -7.51 -24.25 -13.12
C ASP A 84 -8.57 -23.62 -14.04
N ILE A 85 -8.23 -22.44 -14.56
CA ILE A 85 -9.05 -21.67 -15.49
C ILE A 85 -8.25 -21.30 -16.73
N ASP A 86 -8.98 -21.03 -17.82
CA ASP A 86 -8.39 -20.57 -19.08
C ASP A 86 -7.44 -19.38 -18.85
N GLN A 87 -6.32 -19.37 -19.58
CA GLN A 87 -5.26 -18.39 -19.38
C GLN A 87 -5.74 -16.95 -19.62
N THR A 88 -6.64 -16.74 -20.58
CA THR A 88 -7.20 -15.42 -20.89
C THR A 88 -8.08 -14.94 -19.75
N VAL A 89 -8.95 -15.80 -19.25
CA VAL A 89 -9.80 -15.52 -18.08
C VAL A 89 -8.95 -15.22 -16.85
N ARG A 90 -7.88 -16.01 -16.62
CA ARG A 90 -6.95 -15.81 -15.51
C ARG A 90 -6.29 -14.45 -15.52
N ARG A 91 -5.75 -14.02 -16.67
CA ARG A 91 -5.14 -12.70 -16.84
C ARG A 91 -6.14 -11.58 -16.57
N ARG A 92 -7.37 -11.70 -17.09
CA ARG A 92 -8.43 -10.71 -16.85
C ARG A 92 -8.76 -10.58 -15.38
N LEU A 93 -8.98 -11.70 -14.70
CA LEU A 93 -9.28 -11.72 -13.27
C LEU A 93 -8.14 -11.14 -12.43
N PHE A 94 -6.90 -11.53 -12.73
CA PHE A 94 -5.72 -11.02 -12.02
C PHE A 94 -5.62 -9.49 -12.07
N TYR A 95 -5.64 -8.90 -13.27
CA TYR A 95 -5.52 -7.44 -13.38
C TYR A 95 -6.77 -6.70 -12.88
N PHE A 96 -7.96 -7.28 -13.06
CA PHE A 96 -9.19 -6.73 -12.52
C PHE A 96 -9.16 -6.67 -10.98
N LEU A 97 -8.78 -7.76 -10.31
CA LEU A 97 -8.68 -7.79 -8.86
C LEU A 97 -7.63 -6.81 -8.34
N LYS A 98 -6.47 -6.71 -8.97
CA LYS A 98 -5.45 -5.69 -8.64
C LYS A 98 -6.01 -4.27 -8.67
N MET A 99 -6.83 -3.94 -9.66
CA MET A 99 -7.52 -2.65 -9.70
C MET A 99 -8.53 -2.50 -8.57
N CYS A 100 -9.34 -3.53 -8.30
CA CYS A 100 -10.31 -3.51 -7.22
C CYS A 100 -9.64 -3.29 -5.86
N PHE A 101 -8.54 -4.00 -5.55
CA PHE A 101 -7.77 -3.80 -4.32
C PHE A 101 -7.19 -2.39 -4.23
N SER A 102 -6.67 -1.84 -5.32
CA SER A 102 -6.16 -0.47 -5.37
C SER A 102 -7.27 0.56 -5.10
N PHE A 103 -8.43 0.38 -5.72
CA PHE A 103 -9.59 1.24 -5.54
C PHE A 103 -10.14 1.17 -4.10
N ILE A 104 -10.33 -0.05 -3.58
CA ILE A 104 -10.76 -0.30 -2.20
C ILE A 104 -9.78 0.34 -1.21
N SER A 105 -8.47 0.29 -1.48
CA SER A 105 -7.47 0.96 -0.64
C SER A 105 -7.71 2.46 -0.53
N ILE A 106 -7.94 3.13 -1.66
CA ILE A 106 -8.22 4.58 -1.68
C ILE A 106 -9.53 4.89 -0.95
N VAL A 107 -10.59 4.12 -1.22
CA VAL A 107 -11.91 4.30 -0.59
C VAL A 107 -11.82 4.10 0.92
N CYS A 108 -11.17 3.03 1.39
CA CYS A 108 -10.98 2.76 2.82
C CYS A 108 -10.18 3.85 3.51
N ILE A 109 -9.07 4.32 2.90
CA ILE A 109 -8.30 5.44 3.44
C ILE A 109 -9.21 6.67 3.57
N TYR A 110 -9.94 7.03 2.51
CA TYR A 110 -10.80 8.21 2.52
C TYR A 110 -11.95 8.11 3.54
N ALA A 111 -12.66 6.98 3.55
CA ALA A 111 -13.79 6.74 4.42
C ALA A 111 -13.39 6.75 5.90
N LEU A 112 -12.29 6.09 6.27
CA LEU A 112 -11.84 6.05 7.66
C LEU A 112 -11.34 7.42 8.16
N HIS A 113 -10.71 8.23 7.30
CA HIS A 113 -10.36 9.61 7.66
C HIS A 113 -11.61 10.47 7.89
N THR A 114 -12.63 10.29 7.05
CA THR A 114 -13.91 11.01 7.17
C THR A 114 -14.67 10.58 8.43
N LEU A 115 -14.72 9.28 8.72
CA LEU A 115 -15.36 8.74 9.93
C LEU A 115 -14.68 9.25 11.22
N ARG A 116 -13.35 9.35 11.20
CA ARG A 116 -12.56 9.85 12.33
C ARG A 116 -12.55 11.37 12.46
N ASP A 117 -12.98 12.09 11.43
CA ASP A 117 -12.87 13.55 11.30
C ASP A 117 -11.41 14.03 11.41
N CYS A 118 -10.52 13.40 10.64
CA CYS A 118 -9.08 13.65 10.65
C CYS A 118 -8.58 14.15 9.29
N PRO A 119 -7.77 15.22 9.24
CA PRO A 119 -7.20 15.68 7.98
C PRO A 119 -6.17 14.68 7.43
N PHE A 120 -6.06 14.59 6.11
CA PHE A 120 -5.04 13.75 5.48
C PHE A 120 -3.63 14.27 5.80
N SER A 121 -2.78 13.39 6.33
CA SER A 121 -1.35 13.62 6.47
C SER A 121 -0.64 13.61 5.11
N LYS A 122 0.61 14.10 5.09
CA LYS A 122 1.47 13.98 3.91
C LYS A 122 1.69 12.51 3.51
N THR A 123 1.84 11.62 4.49
CA THR A 123 1.97 10.17 4.24
C THR A 123 0.73 9.60 3.58
N ALA A 124 -0.47 9.91 4.08
CA ALA A 124 -1.73 9.45 3.49
C ALA A 124 -1.86 9.87 2.02
N ARG A 125 -1.59 11.16 1.72
CA ARG A 125 -1.60 11.68 0.34
C ARG A 125 -0.58 10.98 -0.56
N ASN A 126 0.66 10.83 -0.09
CA ASN A 126 1.71 10.17 -0.85
C ASN A 126 1.35 8.72 -1.17
N CYS A 127 0.76 7.98 -0.23
CA CYS A 127 0.32 6.61 -0.49
C CYS A 127 -0.77 6.58 -1.58
N ILE A 128 -1.76 7.46 -1.51
CA ILE A 128 -2.80 7.57 -2.54
C ILE A 128 -2.17 7.89 -3.92
N TYR A 129 -1.22 8.82 -3.97
CA TYR A 129 -0.53 9.18 -5.21
C TYR A 129 0.32 8.04 -5.79
N VAL A 130 0.75 7.06 -4.98
CA VAL A 130 1.44 5.85 -5.45
C VAL A 130 0.45 4.80 -5.93
N ILE A 131 -0.70 4.67 -5.26
CA ILE A 131 -1.74 3.70 -5.61
C ILE A 131 -2.41 4.04 -6.95
N ILE A 132 -2.69 5.33 -7.22
CA ILE A 132 -3.39 5.74 -8.45
C ILE A 132 -2.65 5.29 -9.73
N PRO A 133 -1.35 5.57 -9.95
CA PRO A 133 -0.61 5.09 -11.11
C PRO A 133 -0.59 3.56 -11.22
N THR A 134 -0.51 2.87 -10.08
CA THR A 134 -0.52 1.40 -10.03
C THR A 134 -1.84 0.85 -10.54
N MET A 135 -2.96 1.42 -10.10
CA MET A 135 -4.30 1.09 -10.58
C MET A 135 -4.43 1.34 -12.09
N THR A 136 -3.95 2.49 -12.58
CA THR A 136 -3.96 2.83 -14.01
C THR A 136 -3.16 1.83 -14.84
N ILE A 137 -2.00 1.40 -14.35
CA ILE A 137 -1.15 0.42 -15.03
C ILE A 137 -1.81 -0.97 -15.05
N SER A 138 -2.45 -1.38 -13.95
CA SER A 138 -3.27 -2.61 -13.93
C SER A 138 -4.44 -2.53 -14.91
N PHE A 139 -5.07 -1.36 -15.07
CA PHE A 139 -6.11 -1.13 -16.07
C PHE A 139 -5.57 -1.30 -17.50
N ILE A 140 -4.44 -0.67 -17.82
CA ILE A 140 -3.79 -0.79 -19.14
C ILE A 140 -3.48 -2.27 -19.44
N GLU A 141 -2.90 -3.00 -18.48
CA GLU A 141 -2.58 -4.43 -18.64
C GLU A 141 -3.83 -5.32 -18.76
N LEU A 142 -4.92 -4.98 -18.07
CA LEU A 142 -6.19 -5.66 -18.25
C LEU A 142 -6.62 -5.62 -19.73
N PHE A 143 -6.53 -4.47 -20.38
CA PHE A 143 -6.88 -4.34 -21.80
C PHE A 143 -5.85 -4.99 -22.71
N LEU A 144 -4.57 -4.60 -22.59
CA LEU A 144 -3.52 -5.08 -23.48
C LEU A 144 -3.37 -6.60 -23.39
N ARG A 145 -3.20 -7.14 -22.18
CA ARG A 145 -2.85 -8.54 -21.98
C ARG A 145 -4.06 -9.43 -21.69
N GLY A 146 -5.11 -8.87 -21.11
CA GLY A 146 -6.35 -9.59 -20.83
C GLY A 146 -7.31 -9.65 -22.03
N TYR A 147 -7.38 -8.61 -22.88
CA TYR A 147 -8.31 -8.58 -24.01
C TYR A 147 -7.64 -8.65 -25.39
N LEU A 148 -6.47 -8.03 -25.57
CA LEU A 148 -5.80 -7.94 -26.87
C LEU A 148 -4.62 -8.91 -27.05
N ASP A 149 -4.24 -9.64 -25.99
CA ASP A 149 -3.06 -10.53 -25.94
C ASP A 149 -1.72 -9.85 -26.36
N ILE A 150 -1.60 -8.56 -26.09
CA ILE A 150 -0.38 -7.77 -26.33
C ILE A 150 0.48 -7.79 -25.07
N ASN A 151 1.72 -8.31 -25.20
CA ASN A 151 2.65 -8.49 -24.08
C ASN A 151 3.76 -7.42 -24.00
N THR A 152 3.73 -6.40 -24.86
CA THR A 152 4.79 -5.38 -24.98
C THR A 152 4.93 -4.47 -23.76
N PHE A 153 3.85 -4.30 -22.97
CA PHE A 153 3.84 -3.39 -21.81
C PHE A 153 4.33 -4.05 -20.50
N ILE A 154 4.55 -5.37 -20.51
CA ILE A 154 5.01 -6.14 -19.34
C ILE A 154 6.27 -5.54 -18.66
N PRO A 155 7.32 -5.09 -19.39
CA PRO A 155 8.49 -4.51 -18.74
C PRO A 155 8.15 -3.26 -17.92
N VAL A 156 7.26 -2.41 -18.44
CA VAL A 156 6.79 -1.19 -17.77
C VAL A 156 5.97 -1.56 -16.53
N TYR A 157 5.04 -2.51 -16.68
CA TYR A 157 4.26 -3.04 -15.55
C TYR A 157 5.16 -3.56 -14.42
N ARG A 158 6.18 -4.37 -14.74
CA ARG A 158 7.11 -4.94 -13.76
C ARG A 158 7.94 -3.87 -13.06
N PHE A 159 8.46 -2.91 -13.81
CA PHE A 159 9.22 -1.79 -13.26
C PHE A 159 8.37 -0.97 -12.28
N TYR A 160 7.13 -0.67 -12.65
CA TYR A 160 6.22 0.03 -11.76
C TYR A 160 5.83 -0.78 -10.53
N GLY A 161 5.77 -2.11 -10.62
CA GLY A 161 5.59 -2.96 -9.45
C GLY A 161 6.71 -2.80 -8.42
N VAL A 162 7.97 -2.71 -8.86
CA VAL A 162 9.11 -2.42 -7.98
C VAL A 162 8.99 -1.01 -7.39
N LEU A 163 8.72 -0.02 -8.24
CA LEU A 163 8.60 1.38 -7.83
C LEU A 163 7.46 1.58 -6.82
N HIS A 164 6.35 0.88 -6.99
CA HIS A 164 5.19 0.90 -6.09
C HIS A 164 5.61 0.53 -4.67
N TYR A 165 6.28 -0.61 -4.48
CA TYR A 165 6.73 -1.05 -3.16
C TYR A 165 7.72 -0.07 -2.55
N VAL A 166 8.72 0.38 -3.32
CA VAL A 166 9.73 1.33 -2.84
C VAL A 166 9.10 2.67 -2.41
N LEU A 167 8.16 3.20 -3.18
CA LEU A 167 7.49 4.47 -2.85
C LEU A 167 6.54 4.32 -1.67
N LEU A 168 5.81 3.20 -1.55
CA LEU A 168 4.97 2.92 -0.37
C LEU A 168 5.82 2.78 0.90
N MET A 169 6.96 2.08 0.83
CA MET A 169 7.92 1.99 1.93
C MET A 169 8.36 3.39 2.39
N ALA A 170 8.82 4.21 1.44
CA ALA A 170 9.28 5.56 1.72
C ALA A 170 8.17 6.43 2.34
N ALA A 171 6.95 6.35 1.79
CA ALA A 171 5.81 7.12 2.29
C ALA A 171 5.42 6.72 3.72
N LEU A 172 5.32 5.42 4.00
CA LEU A 172 4.93 4.89 5.32
C LEU A 172 5.99 5.17 6.38
N MET A 173 7.29 5.03 6.05
CA MET A 173 8.38 5.27 6.99
C MET A 173 8.70 6.74 7.23
N ALA A 174 8.24 7.65 6.37
CA ALA A 174 8.51 9.09 6.52
C ALA A 174 8.04 9.65 7.87
N PHE A 175 6.91 9.18 8.39
CA PHE A 175 6.40 9.60 9.70
C PHE A 175 7.25 9.08 10.87
N PRO A 176 7.44 7.76 11.07
CA PRO A 176 8.23 7.23 12.19
C PRO A 176 9.66 7.74 12.19
N ILE A 177 10.33 7.79 11.03
CA ILE A 177 11.70 8.30 10.92
C ILE A 177 11.78 9.76 11.38
N ARG A 178 10.83 10.60 10.95
CA ARG A 178 10.77 12.01 11.36
C ARG A 178 10.58 12.14 12.87
N GLN A 179 9.72 11.33 13.47
CA GLN A 179 9.47 11.40 14.91
C GLN A 179 10.68 10.93 15.73
N LEU A 180 11.30 9.81 15.35
CA LEU A 180 12.51 9.33 16.01
C LEU A 180 13.66 10.33 15.92
N TRP A 181 13.79 11.02 14.78
CA TRP A 181 14.81 12.06 14.62
C TRP A 181 14.54 13.30 15.50
N MET A 182 13.28 13.71 15.65
CA MET A 182 12.90 14.80 16.54
C MET A 182 13.14 14.44 18.02
N LEU A 183 12.84 13.20 18.43
CA LEU A 183 13.13 12.72 19.79
C LEU A 183 14.63 12.73 20.10
N ARG A 184 15.47 12.28 19.16
CA ARG A 184 16.93 12.30 19.32
C ARG A 184 17.49 13.73 19.45
N LYS A 185 16.86 14.73 18.85
CA LYS A 185 17.30 16.13 18.97
C LYS A 185 16.88 16.80 20.28
N ALA A 186 15.88 16.24 20.97
CA ALA A 186 15.31 16.81 22.18
C ALA A 186 15.94 16.25 23.47
N GLY A 187 16.68 15.14 23.39
CA GLY A 187 17.47 14.56 24.48
C GLY A 187 18.95 14.85 24.29
#